data_AF-A0A7C3G658-F1
#
_entry.id   AF-A0A7C3G658-F1
#
_cell.length_a   1.000
_cell.length_b   1.000
_cell.length_c   1.000
_cell.angle_alpha   90.00
_cell.angle_beta   90.00
_cell.angle_gamma   90.00
#
_symmetry.space_group_name_H-M   'P 1'
#
loop_
_entity.id
_entity.type
_entity.pdbx_description
1 polymer ?
#
loop_
_entity_poly.entity_id
_entity_poly.type
_entity_poly.pdbx_seq_one_letter_code
_entity_poly.pdbx_strand_id
1 'polypeptide(L)' 'MPLVFKPLGMSQSEIDDLVSFLENGLRDPDLERYAPDYVLSGNCFPNNDAQSKIDLGCE' A
#
# COMPACT_ATOMS: atom_id res chain seq x y z
N MET A 1 -16.97 16.06 -16.49
CA MET A 1 -17.17 14.68 -16.96
C MET A 1 -17.12 13.78 -15.75
N PRO A 2 -18.13 12.93 -15.48
CA PRO A 2 -18.05 12.04 -14.34
C PRO A 2 -16.99 10.96 -14.61
N LEU A 3 -16.22 10.60 -13.58
CA LEU A 3 -15.34 9.43 -13.59
C LEU A 3 -16.23 8.19 -13.59
N VAL A 4 -16.52 7.67 -14.78
CA VAL A 4 -17.25 6.42 -14.93
C VAL A 4 -16.23 5.30 -15.00
N PHE A 5 -16.42 4.26 -14.18
CA PHE A 5 -15.62 3.05 -14.28
C PHE A 5 -15.78 2.45 -15.69
N LYS A 6 -14.68 2.35 -16.42
CA LYS A 6 -14.64 1.67 -17.72
C LYS A 6 -14.08 0.25 -17.49
N PRO A 7 -14.91 -0.80 -17.62
CA PRO A 7 -14.44 -2.17 -17.42
C PRO A 7 -13.39 -2.53 -18.47
N LEU A 8 -12.39 -3.30 -18.05
CA LEU A 8 -11.29 -3.75 -18.91
C LEU A 8 -11.63 -5.01 -19.73
N GLY A 9 -12.79 -5.63 -19.48
CA GLY A 9 -13.21 -6.84 -20.19
C GLY A 9 -12.44 -8.09 -19.80
N MET A 10 -12.04 -8.19 -18.53
CA MET A 10 -11.30 -9.34 -17.99
C MET A 10 -12.15 -10.61 -18.04
N SER A 11 -11.49 -11.73 -18.35
CA SER A 11 -12.03 -13.07 -18.18
C SER A 11 -12.18 -13.42 -16.70
N GLN A 12 -12.97 -14.44 -16.39
CA GLN A 12 -13.16 -14.88 -15.00
C GLN A 12 -11.83 -15.29 -14.35
N SER A 13 -10.96 -16.00 -15.07
CA SER A 13 -9.65 -16.41 -14.54
C SER A 13 -8.74 -15.22 -14.23
N GLU A 14 -8.75 -14.17 -15.05
CA GLU A 14 -7.95 -12.96 -14.77
C GLU A 14 -8.48 -12.21 -13.54
N ILE A 15 -9.80 -12.24 -13.32
CA ILE A 15 -10.40 -11.68 -12.11
C ILE A 15 -9.97 -12.51 -10.89
N ASP A 16 -10.00 -13.84 -10.99
CA ASP A 16 -9.59 -14.73 -9.91
C ASP A 16 -8.10 -14.54 -9.57
N ASP A 17 -7.24 -14.39 -10.57
CA ASP A 17 -5.82 -14.08 -10.41
C ASP A 17 -5.60 -12.71 -9.74
N LEU A 18 -6.38 -11.70 -10.15
CA LEU A 18 -6.32 -10.37 -9.53
C LEU A 18 -6.76 -10.43 -8.06
N VAL A 19 -7.85 -11.14 -7.75
CA VAL A 19 -8.32 -11.31 -6.37
C VAL A 19 -7.25 -12.00 -5.54
N SER A 20 -6.67 -13.10 -6.04
CA SER A 20 -5.60 -13.83 -5.36
C SER A 20 -4.38 -12.94 -5.07
N PHE A 21 -3.98 -12.10 -6.03
CA PHE A 21 -2.88 -11.14 -5.84
C PHE A 21 -3.21 -10.06 -4.80
N LEU A 22 -4.42 -9.50 -4.82
CA LEU A 22 -4.82 -8.48 -3.85
C LEU A 22 -4.95 -9.05 -2.43
N GLU A 23 -5.44 -10.27 -2.29
CA GLU A 23 -5.59 -10.96 -1.00
C GLU A 23 -4.25 -11.37 -0.39
N ASN A 24 -3.32 -11.85 -1.23
CA ASN A 24 -2.11 -12.52 -0.74
C ASN A 24 -0.81 -11.85 -1.20
N GLY A 25 -0.77 -11.35 -2.43
CA GLY A 25 0.45 -10.85 -3.07
C GLY A 25 0.91 -9.46 -2.62
N LEU A 26 0.01 -8.66 -2.04
CA LEU A 26 0.34 -7.32 -1.53
C LEU A 26 0.84 -7.32 -0.08
N ARG A 27 0.77 -8.45 0.63
CA ARG A 27 1.18 -8.54 2.02
C ARG A 27 2.59 -9.12 2.14
N ASP A 28 3.52 -8.29 2.59
CA ASP A 28 4.82 -8.74 3.05
C ASP A 28 4.77 -8.97 4.57
N PRO A 29 5.03 -10.20 5.07
CA PRO A 29 5.03 -10.48 6.50
C PRO A 29 6.19 -9.82 7.26
N ASP A 30 7.24 -9.39 6.56
CA ASP A 30 8.44 -8.79 7.15
C ASP A 30 8.78 -7.49 6.42
N LEU A 31 7.82 -6.55 6.41
CA LEU A 31 7.98 -5.24 5.77
C LEU A 31 9.03 -4.38 6.49
N GLU A 32 9.20 -4.59 7.79
CA GLU A 32 10.13 -3.83 8.65
C GLU A 32 11.60 -4.00 8.24
N ARG A 33 11.97 -5.08 7.54
CA ARG A 33 13.34 -5.25 7.02
C ARG A 33 13.80 -4.15 6.06
N TYR A 34 12.87 -3.37 5.50
CA TYR A 34 13.19 -2.23 4.64
C TYR A 34 13.12 -0.88 5.38
N ALA A 35 12.72 -0.87 6.65
CA ALA A 35 12.74 0.31 7.47
C ALA A 35 14.18 0.60 7.93
N PRO A 36 14.68 1.84 7.75
CA PRO A 36 15.97 2.23 8.30
C PRO A 36 15.86 2.38 9.83
N ASP A 37 16.96 2.15 10.55
CA ASP A 37 17.03 2.39 12.00
C ASP A 37 16.70 3.85 12.35
N TYR A 38 17.10 4.79 11.49
CA TYR A 38 16.76 6.20 11.59
C TYR A 38 16.88 6.90 10.22
N VAL A 39 16.15 8.01 10.06
CA VAL A 39 16.32 8.94 8.93
C VAL A 39 17.01 10.22 9.41
N LEU A 40 17.84 10.83 8.54
CA LEU A 40 18.65 12.00 8.90
C LEU A 40 17.80 13.24 9.27
N SER A 41 16.54 13.29 8.83
CA SER A 41 15.61 14.36 9.19
C SER A 41 14.98 14.18 10.57
N GLY A 42 15.09 13.01 11.19
CA GLY A 42 14.36 12.65 12.41
C GLY A 42 12.83 12.53 12.23
N ASN A 43 12.33 12.64 11.01
CA ASN A 43 10.91 12.54 10.68
C ASN A 43 10.43 11.09 10.66
N CYS A 44 9.11 10.92 10.66
CA CYS A 44 8.49 9.60 10.56
C CYS A 44 8.79 8.92 9.21
N PHE A 45 9.18 7.66 9.27
CA PHE A 45 9.35 6.78 8.10
C PHE A 45 8.13 5.87 7.95
N PRO A 46 7.71 5.48 6.73
CA PRO A 46 8.22 5.89 5.42
C PRO A 46 7.59 7.18 4.89
N ASN A 47 6.51 7.64 5.52
CA ASN A 47 5.75 8.80 5.09
C ASN A 47 5.53 9.74 6.28
N ASN A 48 5.65 11.04 6.02
CA ASN A 48 5.69 12.10 7.04
C ASN A 48 4.59 13.16 6.84
N ASP A 49 3.59 12.90 6.01
CA ASP A 49 2.39 13.74 5.99
C ASP A 49 1.59 13.62 7.30
N ALA A 50 0.70 14.60 7.54
CA ALA A 50 -0.02 14.70 8.81
C ALA A 50 -0.90 13.47 9.13
N GLN A 51 -1.54 12.86 8.13
CA GLN A 51 -2.38 11.69 8.36
C GLN A 51 -1.51 10.46 8.63
N SER A 52 -0.44 10.28 7.83
CA SER A 52 0.48 9.15 8.02
C SER A 52 1.10 9.14 9.42
N LYS A 53 1.41 10.30 10.02
CA LYS A 53 1.95 10.36 11.38
C LYS A 53 1.00 9.80 12.44
N ILE A 54 -0.28 10.12 12.31
CA ILE A 54 -1.35 9.62 13.19
C ILE A 54 -1.50 8.11 13.00
N ASP A 55 -1.56 7.65 11.75
CA ASP A 55 -1.76 6.24 11.42
C ASP A 55 -0.58 5.37 11.86
N LEU A 56 0.65 5.91 11.81
CA LEU A 56 1.89 5.23 12.21
C LEU A 56 2.22 5.39 13.70
N GLY A 57 1.50 6.25 14.43
CA GLY A 57 1.72 6.47 15.87
C GLY A 57 3.07 7.11 16.22
N CYS A 58 3.58 8.00 15.38
CA CYS A 58 4.92 8.59 15.48
C CYS A 58 4.92 10.09 15.82
N GLU A 59 4.07 10.51 16.76
CA GLU A 59 3.99 11.90 17.28
C GLU A 59 4.74 12.11 18.61
#